data_AF-A0A6N1B6F9-F1
#
_entry.id   AF-A0A6N1B6F9-F1
#
_cell.length_a   1.000
_cell.length_b   1.000
_cell.length_c   1.000
_cell.angle_alpha   90.00
_cell.angle_beta   90.00
_cell.angle_gamma   90.00
#
_symmetry.space_group_name_H-M   'P 1'
#
loop_
_entity.id
_entity.type
_entity.pdbx_description
1 polymer ?
#
loop_
_entity_poly.entity_id
_entity_poly.type
_entity_poly.pdbx_seq_one_letter_code
_entity_poly.pdbx_strand_id
1 'polypeptide(L)'
;MLTSNLICPQCRRPYKTEDGLRRHLEERHRALVLDEDIPEITGRSFIFEDQIYDVEGLLALVSSAPSKFPPELVPLDQALLTHVALFERDERRIATMTPAEAEVPILTVGMAGGTTQVIDGLHRIHRRHRDGKRDIAMVFVPHAVAQPFIHPRPRRGA
;
A
#
# COMPACT_ATOMS: atom_id res chain seq x y z
N MET A 1 -18.72 -34.99 13.29
CA MET A 1 -19.15 -33.57 13.31
C MET A 1 -17.93 -32.75 13.72
N LEU A 2 -17.29 -32.05 12.78
CA LEU A 2 -16.12 -31.22 13.07
C LEU A 2 -16.61 -29.90 13.67
N THR A 3 -16.42 -29.72 14.98
CA THR A 3 -16.64 -28.42 15.63
C THR A 3 -15.48 -27.51 15.27
N SER A 4 -15.63 -26.75 14.19
CA SER A 4 -14.69 -25.70 13.81
C SER A 4 -14.60 -24.69 14.96
N ASN A 5 -13.48 -24.69 15.68
CA ASN A 5 -13.21 -23.69 16.71
C ASN A 5 -12.92 -22.36 16.00
N LEU A 6 -13.87 -21.44 16.06
CA LEU A 6 -13.73 -20.10 15.48
C LEU A 6 -12.88 -19.25 16.42
N ILE A 7 -11.69 -18.86 15.98
CA ILE A 7 -10.72 -18.14 16.80
C ILE A 7 -10.44 -16.79 16.15
N CYS A 8 -10.45 -15.71 16.94
CA CYS A 8 -10.06 -14.40 16.45
C CYS A 8 -8.57 -14.38 16.05
N PRO A 9 -8.21 -13.97 14.82
CA PRO A 9 -6.83 -13.99 14.35
C PRO A 9 -5.92 -12.98 15.07
N GLN A 10 -6.50 -11.91 15.64
CA GLN A 10 -5.75 -10.83 16.29
C GLN A 10 -5.48 -11.10 17.76
N CYS A 11 -6.48 -11.54 18.52
CA CYS A 11 -6.35 -11.76 19.97
C CYS A 11 -6.41 -13.23 20.39
N ARG A 12 -6.52 -14.17 19.43
CA ARG A 12 -6.62 -15.62 19.63
C ARG A 12 -7.72 -16.07 20.59
N ARG A 13 -8.77 -15.25 20.76
CA ARG A 13 -9.90 -15.57 21.62
C ARG A 13 -10.86 -16.53 20.89
N PRO A 14 -11.28 -17.63 21.52
CA PRO A 14 -12.17 -18.60 20.90
C PRO A 14 -13.64 -18.18 21.03
N TYR A 15 -14.44 -18.53 20.02
CA TYR A 15 -15.86 -18.23 19.90
C TYR A 15 -16.65 -19.48 19.54
N LYS A 16 -17.88 -19.56 20.06
CA LYS A 16 -18.79 -20.69 19.85
C LYS A 16 -19.60 -20.56 18.56
N THR A 17 -19.74 -19.35 18.01
CA THR A 17 -20.55 -19.03 16.83
C THR A 17 -19.85 -17.97 15.98
N GLU A 18 -20.15 -17.96 14.67
CA GLU A 18 -19.65 -16.96 13.72
C GLU A 18 -20.11 -15.55 14.10
N ASP A 19 -21.37 -15.40 14.51
CA ASP A 19 -21.91 -14.11 14.99
C ASP A 19 -21.14 -13.56 16.19
N GLY A 20 -20.71 -14.44 17.09
CA GLY A 20 -19.92 -14.06 18.26
C GLY A 20 -18.52 -13.57 17.87
N LEU A 21 -17.89 -14.23 16.90
CA LEU A 21 -16.60 -13.82 16.35
C LEU A 21 -16.73 -12.50 15.58
N ARG A 22 -17.74 -12.37 14.71
CA ARG A 22 -18.02 -11.18 13.91
C ARG A 22 -18.27 -9.96 14.78
N ARG A 23 -19.18 -10.02 15.75
CA ARG A 23 -19.43 -8.90 16.67
C ARG A 23 -18.17 -8.52 17.46
N HIS A 24 -17.37 -9.51 17.84
CA HIS A 24 -16.09 -9.24 18.50
C HIS A 24 -15.12 -8.50 17.57
N LEU A 25 -15.01 -8.90 16.30
CA LEU A 25 -14.22 -8.20 15.30
C LEU A 25 -14.73 -6.77 15.11
N GLU A 26 -16.04 -6.53 15.04
CA GLU A 26 -16.64 -5.19 14.91
C GLU A 26 -16.35 -4.29 16.11
N GLU A 27 -16.51 -4.79 17.33
CA GLU A 27 -16.41 -3.99 18.56
C GLU A 27 -14.96 -3.77 18.99
N ARG A 28 -14.08 -4.76 18.80
CA ARG A 28 -12.72 -4.77 19.35
C ARG A 28 -11.64 -4.67 18.28
N HIS A 29 -11.95 -5.02 17.04
CA HIS A 29 -11.05 -5.00 15.89
C HIS A 29 -11.71 -4.30 14.70
N ARG A 30 -12.43 -3.19 14.96
CA ARG A 30 -13.31 -2.43 14.04
C ARG A 30 -12.73 -2.08 12.66
N ALA A 31 -11.44 -2.33 12.45
CA ALA A 31 -10.74 -2.23 11.18
C ALA A 31 -10.79 -3.50 10.30
N LEU A 32 -11.42 -4.61 10.73
CA LEU A 32 -11.34 -5.91 10.05
C LEU A 32 -12.67 -6.52 9.58
N VAL A 33 -13.80 -5.84 9.75
CA VAL A 33 -15.05 -6.31 9.13
C VAL A 33 -15.07 -5.76 7.71
N LEU A 34 -14.35 -6.46 6.85
CA LEU A 34 -14.35 -6.24 5.42
C LEU A 34 -15.49 -7.07 4.84
N ASP A 35 -16.43 -6.35 4.24
CA ASP A 35 -17.56 -6.85 3.46
C ASP A 35 -17.11 -7.88 2.41
N GLU A 36 -17.91 -8.93 2.23
CA GLU A 36 -17.71 -10.02 1.26
C GLU A 36 -17.84 -9.59 -0.23
N ASP A 37 -17.98 -8.29 -0.51
CA ASP A 37 -18.05 -7.74 -1.88
C ASP A 37 -16.82 -6.90 -2.27
N ILE A 38 -15.80 -6.85 -1.42
CA ILE A 38 -14.49 -6.32 -1.82
C ILE A 38 -13.77 -7.47 -2.54
N PRO A 39 -13.37 -7.35 -3.84
CA PRO A 39 -12.52 -8.36 -4.45
C PRO A 39 -11.32 -8.51 -3.54
N GLU A 40 -11.10 -9.69 -2.98
CA GLU A 40 -10.13 -10.01 -1.93
C GLU A 40 -8.80 -9.23 -2.14
N ILE A 41 -8.70 -8.00 -1.62
CA ILE A 41 -7.45 -7.23 -1.64
C ILE A 41 -6.65 -7.78 -0.47
N THR A 42 -6.20 -9.02 -0.61
CA THR A 42 -5.36 -9.71 0.37
C THR A 42 -3.95 -9.16 0.25
N GLY A 43 -3.70 -7.97 0.80
CA GLY A 43 -2.36 -7.39 0.69
C GLY A 43 -2.24 -5.93 1.07
N ARG A 44 -1.00 -5.43 0.91
CA ARG A 44 -0.65 -4.02 1.07
C ARG A 44 -1.47 -3.16 0.09
N SER A 45 -2.23 -2.20 0.63
CA SER A 45 -3.06 -1.28 -0.14
C SER A 45 -2.64 0.17 0.08
N PHE A 46 -2.80 1.01 -0.95
CA PHE A 46 -2.60 2.45 -0.86
C PHE A 46 -3.90 3.16 -1.25
N ILE A 47 -4.33 4.14 -0.45
CA ILE A 47 -5.58 4.88 -0.69
C ILE A 47 -5.23 6.31 -1.07
N PHE A 48 -5.77 6.75 -2.19
CA PHE A 48 -5.66 8.14 -2.65
C PHE A 48 -6.97 8.56 -3.28
N GLU A 49 -7.50 9.70 -2.83
CA GLU A 49 -8.85 10.17 -3.18
C GLU A 49 -9.91 9.06 -2.94
N ASP A 50 -10.73 8.77 -3.95
CA ASP A 50 -11.76 7.73 -3.95
C ASP A 50 -11.26 6.42 -4.59
N GLN A 51 -9.95 6.18 -4.59
CA GLN A 51 -9.34 5.00 -5.20
C GLN A 51 -8.49 4.21 -4.21
N ILE A 52 -8.53 2.89 -4.36
CA ILE A 52 -7.70 1.92 -3.64
C ILE A 52 -6.79 1.25 -4.66
N TYR A 53 -5.49 1.30 -4.39
CA TYR A 53 -4.44 0.70 -5.21
C TYR A 53 -3.98 -0.59 -4.55
N ASP A 54 -4.07 -1.70 -5.28
CA ASP A 54 -3.46 -2.98 -4.91
C ASP A 54 -1.94 -2.90 -5.14
N VAL A 55 -1.20 -2.60 -4.06
CA VAL A 55 0.25 -2.43 -4.12
C VAL A 55 0.94 -3.76 -4.39
N GLU A 56 0.42 -4.86 -3.86
CA GLU A 56 1.02 -6.18 -4.06
C GLU A 56 0.86 -6.66 -5.50
N GLY A 57 -0.34 -6.51 -6.08
CA GLY A 57 -0.57 -6.80 -7.48
C GLY A 57 0.32 -5.97 -8.41
N LEU A 58 0.48 -4.67 -8.13
CA LEU A 58 1.40 -3.82 -8.90
C LEU A 58 2.86 -4.21 -8.74
N LEU A 59 3.31 -4.59 -7.54
CA LEU A 59 4.66 -5.08 -7.30
C LEU A 59 4.91 -6.42 -8.02
N ALA A 60 3.92 -7.33 -8.01
CA ALA A 60 3.97 -8.59 -8.75
C ALA A 60 4.05 -8.35 -10.26
N LEU A 61 3.25 -7.42 -10.79
CA LEU A 61 3.31 -6.97 -12.19
C LEU A 61 4.72 -6.50 -12.56
N VAL A 62 5.28 -5.55 -11.78
CA VAL A 62 6.61 -5.01 -12.03
C VAL A 62 7.67 -6.11 -12.01
N SER A 63 7.59 -7.01 -11.03
CA SER A 63 8.54 -8.12 -10.86
C SER A 63 8.47 -9.13 -11.99
N SER A 64 7.29 -9.33 -12.59
CA SER A 64 7.09 -10.26 -13.70
C SER A 64 7.67 -9.76 -15.04
N ALA A 65 7.87 -8.44 -15.17
CA ALA A 65 8.34 -7.82 -16.41
C ALA A 65 9.33 -6.66 -16.14
N PRO A 66 10.49 -6.92 -15.52
CA PRO A 66 11.42 -5.87 -15.10
C PRO A 66 11.96 -5.03 -16.26
N SER A 67 12.05 -5.59 -17.47
CA SER A 67 12.46 -4.85 -18.67
C SER A 67 11.41 -3.86 -19.18
N LYS A 68 10.13 -4.03 -18.82
CA LYS A 68 9.05 -3.11 -19.16
C LYS A 68 8.92 -1.97 -18.14
N PHE A 69 9.40 -2.20 -16.93
CA PHE A 69 9.32 -1.27 -15.81
C PHE A 69 10.70 -1.08 -15.17
N PRO A 70 11.71 -0.62 -15.95
CA PRO A 70 13.04 -0.41 -15.41
C PRO A 70 12.99 0.67 -14.32
N PRO A 71 13.77 0.53 -13.23
CA PRO A 71 13.95 1.63 -12.30
C PRO A 71 14.67 2.79 -12.99
N GLU A 72 14.10 3.98 -12.87
CA GLU A 72 14.68 5.23 -13.35
C GLU A 72 15.19 6.06 -12.17
N LEU A 73 16.34 6.71 -12.33
CA LEU A 73 16.86 7.64 -11.33
C LEU A 73 16.19 8.99 -11.49
N VAL A 74 15.45 9.39 -10.47
CA VAL A 74 14.73 10.66 -10.41
C VAL A 74 15.43 11.57 -9.40
N PRO A 75 15.59 12.88 -9.69
CA PRO A 75 16.11 13.84 -8.72
C PRO A 75 15.29 13.84 -7.43
N LEU A 76 15.98 13.72 -6.30
CA LEU A 76 15.39 13.86 -4.98
C LEU A 76 15.38 15.34 -4.58
N ASP A 77 14.53 16.11 -5.26
CA ASP A 77 14.44 17.55 -5.10
C ASP A 77 13.27 18.00 -4.19
N GLN A 78 13.16 19.31 -3.99
CA GLN A 78 12.10 19.88 -3.16
C GLN A 78 10.69 19.65 -3.75
N ALA A 79 10.55 19.51 -5.07
CA ALA A 79 9.26 19.26 -5.70
C ALA A 79 8.75 17.87 -5.33
N LEU A 80 9.61 16.84 -5.41
CA LEU A 80 9.27 15.49 -4.97
C LEU A 80 8.97 15.44 -3.47
N LEU A 81 9.77 16.11 -2.64
CA LEU A 81 9.55 16.16 -1.20
C LEU A 81 8.23 16.84 -0.81
N THR A 82 7.88 17.92 -1.51
CA THR A 82 6.59 18.62 -1.31
C THR A 82 5.42 17.74 -1.72
N HIS A 83 5.53 17.02 -2.84
CA HIS A 83 4.50 16.08 -3.28
C HIS A 83 4.21 15.00 -2.24
N VAL A 84 5.24 14.48 -1.58
CA VAL A 84 5.08 13.41 -0.58
C VAL A 84 4.87 13.92 0.85
N ALA A 85 5.01 15.22 1.10
CA ALA A 85 4.83 15.80 2.43
C ALA A 85 3.38 15.72 2.94
N LEU A 86 2.42 15.46 2.05
CA LEU A 86 1.00 15.29 2.40
C LEU A 86 0.71 13.96 3.11
N PHE A 87 1.66 13.02 3.11
CA PHE A 87 1.51 11.72 3.75
C PHE A 87 2.14 11.71 5.15
N GLU A 88 1.51 11.00 6.08
CA GLU A 88 2.03 10.83 7.45
C GLU A 88 3.39 10.11 7.42
N ARG A 89 4.34 10.63 8.19
CA ARG A 89 5.70 10.07 8.28
C ARG A 89 5.80 9.14 9.47
N ASP A 90 6.01 7.85 9.22
CA ASP A 90 6.45 6.94 10.28
C ASP A 90 7.96 7.14 10.53
N GLU A 91 8.28 8.07 11.43
CA GLU A 91 9.66 8.35 11.84
C GLU A 91 10.36 7.11 12.43
N ARG A 92 9.62 6.19 13.06
CA ARG A 92 10.20 4.95 13.58
C ARG A 92 10.64 4.06 12.44
N ARG A 93 9.80 3.88 11.41
CA ARG A 93 10.15 3.09 10.22
C ARG A 93 11.33 3.71 9.47
N ILE A 94 11.39 5.04 9.35
CA ILE A 94 12.52 5.74 8.71
C ILE A 94 13.81 5.51 9.52
N ALA A 95 13.75 5.59 10.85
CA ALA A 95 14.92 5.41 11.71
C ALA A 95 15.47 3.98 11.70
N THR A 96 14.60 2.97 11.67
CA THR A 96 14.99 1.55 11.71
C THR A 96 15.26 0.93 10.35
N MET A 97 15.05 1.67 9.26
CA MET A 97 15.30 1.19 7.90
C MET A 97 16.77 0.89 7.66
N THR A 98 17.05 -0.30 7.13
CA THR A 98 18.40 -0.69 6.72
C THR A 98 18.81 0.01 5.42
N PRO A 99 20.12 0.15 5.15
CA PRO A 99 20.59 0.71 3.87
C PRO A 99 20.07 -0.05 2.65
N ALA A 100 20.02 -1.39 2.71
CA ALA A 100 19.52 -2.21 1.60
C ALA A 100 18.03 -1.95 1.32
N GLU A 101 17.21 -1.80 2.38
CA GLU A 101 15.80 -1.44 2.21
C GLU A 101 15.63 -0.04 1.61
N ALA A 102 16.48 0.93 1.98
CA ALA A 102 16.41 2.30 1.45
C ALA A 102 16.75 2.40 -0.05
N GLU A 103 17.50 1.43 -0.58
CA GLU A 103 17.87 1.36 -2.00
C GLU A 103 16.79 0.68 -2.87
N VAL A 104 15.81 -0.01 -2.27
CA VAL A 104 14.69 -0.62 -3.00
C VAL A 104 13.92 0.46 -3.79
N PRO A 105 13.69 0.27 -5.11
CA PRO A 105 12.96 1.22 -5.92
C PRO A 105 11.58 1.58 -5.36
N ILE A 106 11.14 2.80 -5.64
CA ILE A 106 9.83 3.32 -5.27
C ILE A 106 8.84 2.95 -6.36
N LEU A 107 7.67 2.45 -5.98
CA LEU A 107 6.61 2.17 -6.93
C LEU A 107 5.77 3.44 -7.14
N THR A 108 5.63 3.83 -8.41
CA THR A 108 4.79 4.94 -8.82
C THR A 108 3.85 4.56 -9.95
N VAL A 109 2.68 5.20 -9.96
CA VAL A 109 1.65 5.00 -10.98
C VAL A 109 1.39 6.35 -11.66
N GLY A 110 1.42 6.36 -12.99
CA GLY A 110 0.96 7.50 -13.77
C GLY A 110 -0.57 7.61 -13.70
N MET A 111 -1.07 8.85 -13.69
CA MET A 111 -2.50 9.17 -13.66
C MET A 111 -2.96 9.67 -15.03
N ALA A 112 -4.26 9.56 -15.31
CA ALA A 112 -4.85 10.03 -16.58
C ALA A 112 -4.61 11.53 -16.86
N GLY A 113 -4.39 12.35 -15.81
CA GLY A 113 -4.10 13.79 -15.92
C GLY A 113 -2.61 14.14 -16.10
N GLY A 114 -1.73 13.16 -16.34
CA GLY A 114 -0.30 13.38 -16.50
C GLY A 114 0.47 13.58 -15.18
N THR A 115 -0.21 13.50 -14.04
CA THR A 115 0.43 13.46 -12.72
C THR A 115 0.93 12.04 -12.41
N THR A 116 1.85 11.94 -11.46
CA THR A 116 2.39 10.66 -10.98
C THR A 116 2.10 10.55 -9.50
N GLN A 117 1.65 9.39 -9.06
CA GLN A 117 1.37 9.10 -7.66
C GLN A 117 2.39 8.11 -7.10
N VAL A 118 2.97 8.43 -5.94
CA VAL A 118 3.80 7.50 -5.18
C VAL A 118 2.88 6.53 -4.43
N ILE A 119 3.01 5.24 -4.73
CA ILE A 119 2.13 4.17 -4.21
C ILE A 119 2.84 3.33 -3.14
N ASP A 120 4.16 3.14 -3.25
CA ASP A 120 4.99 2.54 -2.21
C ASP A 120 6.35 3.23 -2.12
N GLY A 121 6.92 3.29 -0.91
CA GLY A 121 8.28 3.77 -0.70
C GLY A 121 8.41 5.19 -0.16
N LEU A 122 7.32 5.80 0.32
CA LEU A 122 7.34 7.13 0.97
C LEU A 122 8.42 7.25 2.06
N HIS A 123 8.53 6.25 2.93
CA HIS A 123 9.57 6.19 3.96
C HIS A 123 11.00 6.15 3.38
N ARG A 124 11.17 5.52 2.21
CA ARG A 124 12.47 5.43 1.52
C ARG A 124 12.87 6.80 0.96
N ILE A 125 11.92 7.58 0.44
CA ILE A 125 12.16 8.98 0.01
C ILE A 125 12.72 9.80 1.16
N HIS A 126 12.02 9.81 2.31
CA HIS A 126 12.46 10.56 3.47
C HIS A 126 13.79 10.08 4.02
N ARG A 127 14.01 8.76 4.04
CA ARG A 127 15.27 8.17 4.49
C ARG A 127 16.43 8.62 3.60
N ARG A 128 16.30 8.46 2.28
CA ARG A 128 17.32 8.86 1.30
C ARG A 128 17.65 10.34 1.38
N HIS A 129 16.64 11.19 1.55
CA HIS A 129 16.83 12.63 1.71
C HIS A 129 17.62 12.93 2.99
N ARG A 130 17.29 12.28 4.11
CA ARG A 130 18.03 12.42 5.38
C ARG A 130 19.49 11.94 5.25
N ASP A 131 19.72 10.91 4.45
CA ASP A 131 21.07 10.41 4.14
C ASP A 131 21.83 11.28 3.12
N GLY A 132 21.26 12.41 2.67
CA GLY A 132 21.91 13.36 1.75
C GLY A 132 22.01 12.89 0.30
N LYS A 133 21.21 11.89 -0.10
CA LYS A 133 21.16 11.41 -1.48
C LYS A 133 20.52 12.44 -2.40
N ARG A 134 20.99 12.49 -3.65
CA ARG A 134 20.51 13.45 -4.67
C ARG A 134 19.49 12.85 -5.62
N ASP A 135 19.41 11.53 -5.64
CA ASP A 135 18.57 10.77 -6.54
C ASP A 135 17.87 9.62 -5.82
N ILE A 136 16.78 9.17 -6.44
CA ILE A 136 16.04 8.01 -6.00
C ILE A 136 15.58 7.15 -7.17
N ALA A 137 15.71 5.84 -7.02
CA ALA A 137 15.24 4.90 -8.03
C ALA A 137 13.72 4.77 -7.92
N MET A 138 13.02 5.01 -9.01
CA MET A 138 11.56 4.94 -9.11
C MET A 138 11.18 4.04 -10.27
N VAL A 139 10.20 3.17 -10.06
CA VAL A 139 9.56 2.39 -11.12
C VAL A 139 8.25 3.08 -11.47
N PHE A 140 8.06 3.35 -12.76
CA PHE A 140 6.86 3.99 -13.27
C PHE A 140 5.94 2.99 -13.97
N VAL A 141 4.71 2.87 -13.48
CA VAL A 141 3.65 2.06 -14.10
C VAL A 141 2.63 2.99 -14.74
N PRO A 142 2.46 2.98 -16.08
CA PRO A 142 1.46 3.82 -16.74
C PRO A 142 0.02 3.52 -16.29
N HIS A 143 -0.84 4.53 -16.24
CA HIS A 143 -2.23 4.38 -15.78
C HIS A 143 -2.98 3.22 -16.45
N ALA A 144 -2.88 3.13 -17.79
CA ALA A 144 -3.56 2.10 -18.58
C ALA A 144 -3.13 0.67 -18.19
N VAL A 145 -1.91 0.52 -17.70
CA VAL A 145 -1.39 -0.77 -17.23
C VAL A 145 -1.78 -1.03 -15.77
N ALA A 146 -1.79 0.01 -14.94
CA ALA A 146 -2.16 -0.08 -13.54
C ALA A 146 -3.67 -0.24 -13.31
N GLN A 147 -4.52 0.13 -14.29
CA GLN A 147 -5.98 0.15 -14.18
C GLN A 147 -6.60 -1.11 -13.54
N PRO A 148 -6.17 -2.35 -13.87
CA PRO A 148 -6.76 -3.56 -13.26
C PRO A 148 -6.52 -3.68 -11.74
N PHE A 149 -5.55 -2.93 -11.21
CA PHE A 149 -5.14 -2.91 -9.80
C PHE A 149 -5.65 -1.68 -9.04
N ILE A 150 -6.53 -0.89 -9.67
CA ILE A 150 -7.11 0.32 -9.10
C ILE A 150 -8.62 0.11 -8.97
N HIS A 151 -9.11 0.17 -7.74
CA HIS A 151 -10.52 -0.06 -7.41
C HIS A 151 -11.16 1.20 -6.86
N PRO A 152 -12.44 1.47 -7.16
CA PRO A 152 -13.17 2.54 -6.51
C PRO A 152 -13.28 2.22 -5.01
N ARG A 153 -13.11 3.24 -4.18
CA ARG A 153 -13.37 3.13 -2.75
C ARG A 153 -14.87 2.96 -2.53
N PRO A 154 -15.34 1.92 -1.81
CA PRO A 154 -16.76 1.73 -1.57
C PRO A 154 -17.33 2.95 -0.83
N ARG A 155 -18.37 3.56 -1.41
CA ARG A 155 -19.11 4.64 -0.78
C ARG A 155 -19.95 4.05 0.35
N ARG A 156 -19.75 4.53 1.58
CA ARG A 156 -20.60 4.14 2.71
C ARG A 156 -22.01 4.68 2.49
N GLY A 157 -22.97 3.79 2.26
CA GLY A 157 -24.41 4.07 2.31
C GLY A 157 -24.96 4.79 1.09
N ALA A 158 -25.69 4.04 0.26
CA ALA A 158 -26.83 4.55 -0.50
C ALA A 158 -28.07 3.79 -0.02
#